data_AF-A0A355B072-F1
#
_entry.id   AF-A0A355B072-F1
#
_cell.length_a   1.000
_cell.length_b   1.000
_cell.length_c   1.000
_cell.angle_alpha   90.00
_cell.angle_beta   90.00
_cell.angle_gamma   90.00
#
_symmetry.space_group_name_H-M   'P 1'
#
loop_
_entity.id
_entity.type
_entity.pdbx_description
1 polymer ?
#
loop_
_entity_poly.entity_id
_entity_poly.type
_entity_poly.pdbx_seq_one_letter_code
_entity_poly.pdbx_strand_id
1 'polypeptide(L)'
;RCAETLRHRGPDDEGAWAAPRAGVAFGFRRLSIIDLGPGGHQPMLSSDGRHVIVLNGEIYNYRLLKRELEEADVRFRSESDTE
;
A
#
# COMPACT_ATOMS: atom_id res chain seq x y z
N ARG A 1 10.62 -12.40 7.39
CA ARG A 1 10.31 -13.80 7.78
C ARG A 1 8.97 -13.95 8.51
N CYS A 2 8.47 -12.99 9.32
CA CYS A 2 7.15 -13.15 9.98
C CYS A 2 5.96 -13.15 9.01
N ALA A 3 5.96 -12.28 7.98
CA ALA A 3 4.90 -12.22 6.98
C ALA A 3 4.81 -13.45 6.06
N GLU A 4 5.81 -14.36 6.05
CA GLU A 4 5.74 -15.59 5.23
C GLU A 4 4.58 -16.49 5.67
N THR A 5 4.32 -16.55 6.97
CA THR A 5 3.19 -17.34 7.53
C THR A 5 1.83 -16.88 7.02
N LEU A 6 1.75 -15.64 6.50
CA LEU A 6 0.54 -15.04 5.93
C LEU A 6 0.43 -15.22 4.41
N ARG A 7 1.33 -15.95 3.75
CA ARG A 7 1.31 -16.11 2.28
C ARG A 7 -0.05 -16.57 1.73
N HIS A 8 -0.74 -17.44 2.46
CA HIS A 8 -2.07 -17.93 2.08
C HIS A 8 -3.14 -16.83 2.00
N ARG A 9 -2.94 -15.67 2.66
CA ARG A 9 -3.85 -14.51 2.59
C ARG A 9 -3.50 -13.53 1.48
N GLY A 10 -2.31 -13.65 0.89
CA GLY A 10 -1.81 -12.74 -0.13
C GLY A 10 -0.67 -13.39 -0.91
N PRO A 11 -1.02 -14.27 -1.87
CA PRO A 11 -0.04 -15.06 -2.61
C PRO A 11 0.61 -14.31 -3.78
N ASP A 12 0.08 -13.15 -4.18
CA ASP A 12 0.43 -12.50 -5.44
C ASP A 12 1.67 -11.63 -5.33
N ASP A 13 1.89 -11.00 -4.17
CA ASP A 13 3.04 -10.12 -3.92
C ASP A 13 3.40 -10.05 -2.43
N GLU A 14 4.64 -9.64 -2.14
CA GLU A 14 5.19 -9.51 -0.79
C GLU A 14 6.03 -8.25 -0.65
N GLY A 15 6.03 -7.66 0.53
CA GLY A 15 6.90 -6.52 0.81
C GLY A 15 7.25 -6.37 2.28
N ALA A 16 8.34 -5.64 2.53
CA ALA A 16 8.76 -5.29 3.88
C ALA A 16 9.46 -3.93 3.89
N TRP A 17 9.27 -3.21 4.99
CA TRP A 17 9.93 -1.93 5.24
C TRP A 17 10.35 -1.88 6.71
N ALA A 18 11.47 -1.23 7.01
CA ALA A 18 11.94 -1.07 8.39
C ALA A 18 12.63 0.27 8.61
N ALA A 19 12.43 0.83 9.80
CA ALA A 19 13.16 1.97 10.33
C ALA A 19 13.93 1.54 11.60
N PRO A 20 15.17 1.04 11.48
CA PRO A 20 15.92 0.48 12.60
C PRO A 20 16.12 1.46 13.76
N ARG A 21 16.35 2.75 13.46
CA ARG A 21 16.53 3.80 14.48
C ARG A 21 15.27 4.04 15.31
N ALA A 22 14.09 3.79 14.73
CA ALA A 22 12.81 3.90 15.41
C ALA A 22 12.34 2.56 16.01
N GLY A 23 13.00 1.45 15.70
CA GLY A 23 12.59 0.12 16.16
C GLY A 23 11.30 -0.39 15.53
N VAL A 24 10.92 0.10 14.34
CA VAL A 24 9.64 -0.24 13.67
C VAL A 24 9.91 -1.00 12.37
N ALA A 25 9.07 -1.99 12.07
CA ALA A 25 9.05 -2.69 10.80
C ALA A 25 7.62 -3.06 10.37
N PHE A 26 7.38 -3.02 9.07
CA PHE A 26 6.17 -3.50 8.42
C PHE A 26 6.50 -4.64 7.47
N GLY A 27 5.59 -5.61 7.37
CA GLY A 27 5.63 -6.69 6.39
C GLY A 27 4.23 -6.95 5.89
N PHE A 28 4.09 -7.22 4.59
CA PHE A 28 2.81 -7.35 3.92
C PHE A 28 2.79 -8.52 2.94
N ARG A 29 1.61 -9.12 2.80
CA ARG A 29 1.27 -10.16 1.81
C ARG A 29 0.05 -9.67 1.08
N ARG A 30 0.15 -9.59 -0.25
CA ARG A 30 -0.88 -8.97 -1.07
C ARG A 30 -1.68 -10.03 -1.81
N LEU A 31 -3.00 -9.92 -1.69
CA LEU A 31 -3.94 -10.46 -2.67
C LEU A 31 -4.35 -9.30 -3.56
N SER A 32 -4.09 -9.41 -4.86
CA SER A 32 -4.28 -8.32 -5.82
C SER A 32 -5.73 -8.30 -6.29
N ILE A 33 -6.50 -7.32 -5.82
CA ILE A 33 -7.93 -7.16 -6.16
C ILE A 33 -8.14 -5.86 -6.96
N ILE A 34 -7.68 -4.73 -6.42
CA ILE A 34 -7.70 -3.42 -7.06
C ILE A 34 -6.26 -3.04 -7.42
N ASP A 35 -6.05 -2.58 -8.66
CA ASP A 35 -4.74 -2.40 -9.30
C ASP A 35 -3.91 -3.70 -9.32
N LEU A 36 -4.18 -4.55 -10.31
CA LEU A 36 -3.50 -5.85 -10.45
C LEU A 36 -2.02 -5.73 -10.83
N GLY A 37 -1.56 -4.52 -11.16
CA GLY A 37 -0.16 -4.24 -11.50
C GLY A 37 0.71 -3.98 -10.26
N PRO A 38 1.95 -3.54 -10.48
CA PRO A 38 2.89 -3.23 -9.40
C PRO A 38 2.52 -1.97 -8.60
N GLY A 39 1.55 -1.17 -9.05
CA GLY A 39 1.14 0.08 -8.40
C GLY A 39 0.60 -0.13 -6.99
N GLY A 40 -0.04 -1.27 -6.72
CA GLY A 40 -0.56 -1.61 -5.39
C GLY A 40 0.43 -2.31 -4.45
N HIS A 41 1.73 -2.33 -4.76
CA HIS A 41 2.76 -2.92 -3.89
C HIS A 41 2.80 -2.24 -2.51
N GLN A 42 2.98 -3.04 -1.46
CA GLN A 42 3.03 -2.55 -0.08
C GLN A 42 4.12 -3.28 0.73
N PRO A 43 4.76 -2.63 1.74
CA PRO A 43 4.42 -1.31 2.31
C PRO A 43 4.62 -0.13 1.35
N MET A 44 3.62 0.74 1.28
CA MET A 44 3.60 1.86 0.34
C MET A 44 4.16 3.11 1.01
N LEU A 45 5.00 3.86 0.29
CA LEU A 45 5.56 5.14 0.74
C LEU A 45 4.81 6.31 0.11
N SER A 46 4.58 7.38 0.86
CA SER A 46 4.10 8.65 0.30
C SER A 46 5.10 9.22 -0.72
N SER A 47 4.65 10.18 -1.54
CA SER A 47 5.48 10.81 -2.58
C SER A 47 6.76 11.46 -2.06
N ASP A 48 6.73 11.99 -0.84
CA ASP A 48 7.86 12.57 -0.13
C ASP A 48 8.63 11.56 0.75
N GLY A 49 8.19 10.30 0.80
CA GLY A 49 8.78 9.23 1.61
C GLY A 49 8.59 9.40 3.12
N ARG A 50 7.81 10.38 3.58
CA ARG A 50 7.60 10.66 5.01
C ARG A 50 6.69 9.65 5.69
N HIS A 51 5.69 9.15 4.98
CA HIS A 51 4.70 8.21 5.49
C HIS A 51 4.88 6.85 4.84
N VAL A 52 4.66 5.80 5.63
CA VAL A 52 4.63 4.41 5.17
C VAL A 52 3.33 3.77 5.66
N ILE A 53 2.65 3.03 4.78
CA ILE A 53 1.37 2.39 5.07
C ILE A 53 1.36 0.92 4.67
N VAL A 54 0.66 0.11 5.46
CA VAL A 54 0.15 -1.21 5.08
C VAL A 54 -1.36 -1.24 5.33
N LEU A 55 -2.13 -1.78 4.40
CA LEU A 55 -3.58 -1.86 4.45
C LEU A 55 -4.05 -3.25 4.04
N ASN A 56 -4.76 -3.95 4.93
CA ASN A 56 -5.51 -5.16 4.60
C ASN A 56 -7.01 -4.83 4.63
N GLY A 57 -7.56 -4.47 3.48
CA GLY A 57 -8.95 -4.04 3.34
C GLY A 57 -9.16 -3.35 1.99
N GLU A 58 -10.32 -2.71 1.84
CA GLU A 58 -10.70 -1.96 0.65
C GLU A 58 -11.30 -0.61 1.05
N ILE A 59 -10.81 0.48 0.47
CA ILE A 59 -11.40 1.83 0.64
C ILE A 59 -12.44 2.02 -0.47
N TYR A 60 -13.71 1.69 -0.20
CA TYR A 60 -14.75 1.64 -1.23
C TYR A 60 -14.98 2.95 -2.00
N ASN A 61 -14.83 4.09 -1.35
CA ASN A 61 -15.04 5.41 -1.95
C ASN A 61 -13.74 6.05 -2.49
N TYR A 62 -12.64 5.29 -2.65
CA TYR A 62 -11.34 5.84 -3.05
C TYR A 62 -11.40 6.63 -4.36
N ARG A 63 -12.24 6.25 -5.33
CA ARG A 63 -12.37 6.98 -6.60
C ARG A 63 -12.92 8.40 -6.41
N LEU A 64 -13.84 8.58 -5.47
CA LEU A 64 -14.37 9.91 -5.14
C LEU A 64 -13.29 10.74 -4.45
N LEU A 65 -12.61 10.16 -3.45
CA LEU A 65 -11.53 10.81 -2.72
C LEU A 65 -10.36 11.18 -3.65
N LYS A 66 -9.96 10.28 -4.55
CA LYS A 66 -8.90 10.48 -5.54
C LYS A 66 -9.22 11.68 -6.41
N ARG A 67 -10.45 11.78 -6.93
CA ARG A 67 -10.90 12.94 -7.71
C ARG A 67 -10.84 14.24 -6.91
N GLU A 68 -11.35 14.26 -5.67
CA GLU A 68 -11.30 15.45 -4.80
C GLU A 68 -9.86 15.90 -4.53
N LEU A 69 -8.93 14.96 -4.38
CA LEU A 69 -7.51 15.23 -4.15
C LEU A 69 -6.78 15.67 -5.43
N GLU A 70 -7.12 15.09 -6.58
CA GLU A 70 -6.62 15.55 -7.89
C GLU A 70 -7.06 16.99 -8.19
N GLU A 71 -8.30 17.37 -7.84
CA GLU A 71 -8.80 18.75 -7.91
C GLU A 71 -8.01 19.70 -6.96
N ALA A 72 -7.36 19.15 -5.93
CA ALA A 72 -6.45 19.85 -5.02
C ALA A 72 -4.95 19.71 -5.40
N ASP A 73 -4.64 19.33 -6.66
CA ASP A 73 -3.29 19.16 -7.22
C ASP A 73 -2.45 18.02 -6.60
N VAL A 74 -3.12 17.02 -5.99
CA VAL A 74 -2.46 15.78 -5.57
C VAL A 74 -2.27 14.86 -6.78
N ARG A 75 -1.09 14.25 -6.89
CA ARG A 75 -0.75 13.30 -7.96
C ARG A 75 -0.61 11.89 -7.41
N PHE A 76 -1.38 10.97 -7.99
CA PHE A 76 -1.33 9.54 -7.69
C PHE A 76 -0.35 8.83 -8.65
N ARG A 77 0.24 7.72 -8.20
CA ARG A 77 1.18 6.89 -8.96
C ARG A 77 0.65 5.48 -9.21
N SER A 78 -0.49 5.16 -8.62
CA SER A 78 -1.17 3.87 -8.70
C SER A 78 -2.67 4.06 -8.83
N GLU A 79 -3.35 2.98 -9.19
CA GLU A 79 -4.81 2.87 -9.16
C GLU A 79 -5.28 2.11 -7.92
N SER A 80 -4.37 1.83 -6.97
CA SER A 80 -4.70 1.18 -5.72
C SER A 80 -5.49 2.16 -4.84
N ASP A 81 -6.50 1.63 -4.18
CA ASP A 81 -7.27 2.32 -3.15
C ASP A 81 -6.45 2.65 -1.88
N THR A 82 -5.22 2.12 -1.76
CA THR A 82 -4.31 2.39 -0.63
C THR A 82 -3.56 3.72 -0.76
N GLU A 83 -3.31 4.19 -1.99
CA GLU A 83 -2.60 5.46 -2.23
C GLU A 83 -3.53 6.66 -2.10
#